data_AF-A0A9R1JF27-F1
#
_entry.id   AF-A0A9R1JF27-F1
#
_cell.length_a   1.000
_cell.length_b   1.000
_cell.length_c   1.000
_cell.angle_alpha   90.00
_cell.angle_beta   90.00
_cell.angle_gamma   90.00
#
_symmetry.space_group_name_H-M   'P 1'
#
loop_
_entity.id
_entity.type
_entity.pdbx_description
1 polymer ?
#
loop_
_entity_poly.entity_id
_entity_poly.type
_entity_poly.pdbx_seq_one_letter_code
_entity_poly.pdbx_strand_id
1 'polypeptide(L)'
;MAAVRLSPRLRSIPLLLPGLDPAAAVHRSSSATAAARAMSSSSSSASSPPTPYTTLVGRVRCEREIKRSKFIAVAASVPDERAAMSFLNEVKDPRATHNCWAYKVGEQFRYNDDGEPSSTAGKPIYSAIISSGIDMVMVVVIRYFGGIKLGTGGLVRAYGGVASECLKDAPTCLVKPKARVGMEVPFDLLGTVYNQLQHFHAEDIKQDYDTGKDGTVVVMFKVEYEKIESLGNAVNSACSRKIELLQ
;
A
#
# COMPACT_ATOMS: atom_id res chain seq x y z
N MET A 1 -35.01 -44.53 -4.80
CA MET A 1 -34.82 -45.71 -3.95
C MET A 1 -33.53 -45.49 -3.16
N ALA A 2 -33.66 -45.27 -1.85
CA ALA A 2 -32.68 -45.31 -0.75
C ALA A 2 -31.30 -44.62 -0.87
N ALA A 3 -30.67 -44.07 0.17
CA ALA A 3 -31.03 -43.56 1.48
C ALA A 3 -29.70 -43.07 2.12
N VAL A 4 -29.68 -41.84 2.66
CA VAL A 4 -29.32 -41.53 4.06
C VAL A 4 -27.94 -41.98 4.60
N ARG A 5 -27.08 -41.06 5.09
CA ARG A 5 -26.95 -40.67 6.54
C ARG A 5 -25.82 -39.66 6.82
N LEU A 6 -26.02 -38.95 7.93
CA LEU A 6 -25.30 -37.80 8.48
C LEU A 6 -24.04 -38.14 9.30
N SER A 7 -23.21 -37.09 9.46
CA SER A 7 -22.17 -36.67 10.44
C SER A 7 -22.05 -37.41 11.80
N PRO A 8 -20.94 -37.28 12.57
CA PRO A 8 -20.75 -36.08 13.41
C PRO A 8 -19.30 -35.61 13.70
N ARG A 9 -19.27 -34.37 14.21
CA ARG A 9 -18.18 -33.64 14.87
C ARG A 9 -17.51 -34.43 15.99
N LEU A 10 -16.22 -34.18 16.22
CA LEU A 10 -15.60 -34.27 17.56
C LEU A 10 -14.91 -32.95 17.91
N ARG A 11 -15.26 -32.45 19.09
CA ARG A 11 -14.78 -31.23 19.75
C ARG A 11 -13.59 -31.55 20.66
N SER A 12 -12.64 -30.62 20.69
CA SER A 12 -11.79 -30.12 21.79
C SER A 12 -11.57 -30.97 23.06
N ILE A 13 -10.29 -31.12 23.47
CA ILE A 13 -9.83 -31.02 24.87
C ILE A 13 -8.41 -30.40 24.90
N PRO A 14 -8.15 -29.33 25.68
CA PRO A 14 -6.82 -28.86 26.02
C PRO A 14 -6.31 -29.56 27.30
N LEU A 15 -5.04 -29.99 27.31
CA LEU A 15 -4.40 -30.55 28.51
C LEU A 15 -3.69 -29.47 29.33
N LEU A 16 -3.95 -29.58 30.62
CA LEU A 16 -3.65 -28.72 31.75
C LEU A 16 -2.15 -28.80 32.15
N LEU A 17 -1.57 -27.65 32.54
CA LEU A 17 -0.37 -27.56 33.38
C LEU A 17 -0.66 -28.10 34.80
N PRO A 18 0.38 -28.54 35.52
CA PRO A 18 0.40 -28.29 36.96
C PRO A 18 1.78 -27.83 37.48
N GLY A 19 1.77 -27.03 38.54
CA GLY A 19 2.85 -27.03 39.54
C GLY A 19 3.46 -25.67 39.88
N LEU A 20 2.74 -24.89 40.68
CA LEU A 20 3.27 -23.87 41.58
C LEU A 20 3.60 -24.53 42.92
N ASP A 21 4.68 -24.12 43.58
CA ASP A 21 4.72 -23.97 45.05
C ASP A 21 5.91 -23.07 45.49
N PRO A 22 5.85 -22.45 46.68
CA PRO A 22 6.25 -21.05 46.87
C PRO A 22 7.33 -20.83 47.96
N ALA A 23 7.61 -19.54 48.21
CA ALA A 23 8.24 -18.93 49.39
C ALA A 23 9.77 -18.71 49.38
N ALA A 24 10.17 -17.44 49.28
CA ALA A 24 10.67 -16.66 50.43
C ALA A 24 10.91 -15.19 50.05
N ALA A 25 10.38 -14.30 50.89
CA ALA A 25 10.37 -12.84 50.74
C ALA A 25 11.73 -12.19 51.10
N VAL A 26 11.93 -10.92 50.70
CA VAL A 26 12.20 -9.77 51.60
C VAL A 26 12.54 -8.48 50.81
N HIS A 27 11.72 -7.45 51.07
CA HIS A 27 11.94 -5.99 51.00
C HIS A 27 12.76 -5.35 49.86
N ARG A 28 12.10 -4.49 49.06
CA ARG A 28 12.28 -3.02 49.11
C ARG A 28 11.25 -2.29 48.23
N SER A 29 11.03 -1.05 48.62
CA SER A 29 9.88 -0.17 48.42
C SER A 29 9.80 0.57 47.07
N SER A 30 8.54 0.82 46.66
CA SER A 30 7.99 2.05 46.08
C SER A 30 8.51 2.59 44.73
N SER A 31 7.70 2.35 43.68
CA SER A 31 7.07 3.36 42.79
C SER A 31 7.02 2.88 41.34
N ALA A 32 6.05 1.99 41.07
CA ALA A 32 5.63 1.62 39.73
C ALA A 32 4.58 2.62 39.25
N THR A 33 4.96 3.54 38.35
CA THR A 33 4.01 4.35 37.60
C THR A 33 3.42 3.46 36.50
N ALA A 34 2.11 3.25 36.58
CA ALA A 34 1.34 2.34 35.75
C ALA A 34 1.41 2.68 34.24
N ALA A 35 2.10 1.85 33.48
CA ALA A 35 1.96 1.75 32.03
C ALA A 35 0.83 0.77 31.70
N ALA A 36 -0.41 1.26 31.63
CA ALA A 36 -1.54 0.49 31.12
C ALA A 36 -2.66 1.43 30.65
N ARG A 37 -2.67 1.72 29.33
CA ARG A 37 -3.87 2.03 28.54
C ARG A 37 -3.52 2.17 27.06
N ALA A 38 -3.24 1.03 26.42
CA ALA A 38 -3.46 0.90 24.99
C ALA A 38 -4.90 0.43 24.81
N MET A 39 -5.84 1.37 24.72
CA MET A 39 -7.17 1.08 24.20
C MET A 39 -7.16 1.34 22.71
N SER A 40 -7.28 0.23 21.99
CA SER A 40 -7.69 0.15 20.60
C SER A 40 -8.92 1.02 20.34
N SER A 41 -8.78 2.01 19.48
CA SER A 41 -9.89 2.55 18.70
C SER A 41 -9.63 2.20 17.24
N SER A 42 -10.16 1.06 16.82
CA SER A 42 -10.45 0.79 15.42
C SER A 42 -11.53 1.76 14.96
N SER A 43 -11.14 2.98 14.64
CA SER A 43 -11.96 3.86 13.82
C SER A 43 -11.88 3.34 12.40
N SER A 44 -13.00 2.80 11.91
CA SER A 44 -13.27 2.61 10.49
C SER A 44 -13.00 3.93 9.78
N SER A 45 -11.79 4.07 9.22
CA SER A 45 -11.44 5.19 8.37
C SER A 45 -12.30 5.04 7.12
N ALA A 46 -13.30 5.91 6.97
CA ALA A 46 -13.90 6.17 5.67
C ALA A 46 -12.74 6.57 4.74
N SER A 47 -12.29 5.63 3.92
CA SER A 47 -11.17 5.85 3.02
C SER A 47 -11.60 6.90 2.01
N SER A 48 -10.87 8.01 1.94
CA SER A 48 -11.01 8.99 0.88
C SER A 48 -10.98 8.28 -0.48
N PRO A 49 -11.75 8.76 -1.47
CA PRO A 49 -11.75 8.16 -2.80
C PRO A 49 -10.32 8.12 -3.35
N PRO A 50 -9.88 7.00 -3.95
CA PRO A 50 -8.53 6.91 -4.47
C PRO A 50 -8.38 7.89 -5.64
N THR A 51 -7.36 8.75 -5.58
CA THR A 51 -7.07 9.75 -6.60
C THR A 51 -6.03 9.23 -7.60
N PRO A 52 -6.02 9.73 -8.85
CA PRO A 52 -4.93 9.47 -9.78
C PRO A 52 -3.58 9.90 -9.21
N TYR A 53 -2.55 9.09 -9.44
CA TYR A 53 -1.19 9.38 -8.99
C TYR A 53 -0.17 8.94 -10.03
N THR A 54 1.00 9.57 -10.03
CA THR A 54 2.13 9.17 -10.88
C THR A 54 3.06 8.28 -10.08
N THR A 55 3.48 7.14 -10.65
CA THR A 55 4.45 6.23 -10.00
C THR A 55 5.54 5.79 -10.98
N LEU A 56 6.52 5.04 -10.48
CA LEU A 56 7.60 4.46 -11.28
C LEU A 56 7.11 3.25 -12.07
N VAL A 57 7.49 3.16 -13.36
CA VAL A 57 7.20 1.99 -14.22
C VAL A 57 7.98 0.76 -13.76
N GLY A 58 9.17 0.97 -13.21
CA GLY A 58 10.04 -0.11 -12.75
C GLY A 58 11.13 0.39 -11.82
N ARG A 59 12.03 -0.52 -11.46
CA ARG A 59 13.19 -0.20 -10.63
C ARG A 59 14.16 0.71 -11.38
N VAL A 60 14.62 1.75 -10.71
CA VAL A 60 15.68 2.65 -11.19
C VAL A 60 16.84 2.71 -10.20
N ARG A 61 18.03 3.03 -10.72
CA ARG A 61 19.26 3.12 -9.94
C ARG A 61 20.10 4.29 -10.43
N CYS A 62 20.64 5.07 -9.50
CA CYS A 62 21.59 6.15 -9.76
C CYS A 62 22.76 6.03 -8.79
N GLU A 63 23.97 6.34 -9.24
CA GLU A 63 25.19 6.30 -8.43
C GLU A 63 25.99 7.59 -8.57
N ARG A 64 26.48 8.13 -7.45
CA ARG A 64 27.37 9.30 -7.42
C ARG A 64 28.46 9.11 -6.38
N GLU A 65 29.65 9.61 -6.70
CA GLU A 65 30.73 9.75 -5.72
C GLU A 65 30.82 11.22 -5.25
N ILE A 66 30.77 11.42 -3.94
CA ILE A 66 30.82 12.75 -3.31
C ILE A 66 31.85 12.71 -2.20
N LYS A 67 32.95 13.47 -2.36
CA LYS A 67 34.09 13.49 -1.42
C LYS A 67 34.54 12.07 -1.06
N ARG A 68 34.81 11.24 -2.08
CA ARG A 68 35.23 9.82 -1.97
C ARG A 68 34.18 8.88 -1.37
N SER A 69 33.06 9.38 -0.87
CA SER A 69 31.95 8.53 -0.42
C SER A 69 31.09 8.17 -1.62
N LYS A 70 30.75 6.90 -1.77
CA LYS A 70 29.88 6.41 -2.85
C LYS A 70 28.44 6.35 -2.35
N PHE A 71 27.53 6.93 -3.11
CA PHE A 71 26.10 6.96 -2.85
C PHE A 71 25.37 6.28 -4.01
N ILE A 72 24.51 5.32 -3.69
CA ILE A 72 23.74 4.54 -4.66
C ILE A 72 22.27 4.66 -4.29
N ALA A 73 21.50 5.42 -5.04
CA ALA A 73 20.05 5.44 -4.91
C ALA A 73 19.45 4.29 -5.72
N VAL A 74 18.52 3.56 -5.13
CA VAL A 74 17.66 2.56 -5.78
C VAL A 74 16.22 2.91 -5.44
N ALA A 75 15.37 3.05 -6.45
CA ALA A 75 13.97 3.37 -6.26
C ALA A 75 13.07 2.41 -7.03
N ALA A 76 11.87 2.14 -6.50
CA ALA A 76 10.85 1.34 -7.15
C ALA A 76 9.46 1.73 -6.65
N SER A 77 8.43 1.42 -7.47
CA SER A 77 7.05 1.53 -7.04
C SER A 77 6.71 0.45 -6.01
N VAL A 78 5.94 0.81 -4.98
CA VAL A 78 5.53 -0.05 -3.87
C VAL A 78 4.05 0.24 -3.52
N PRO A 79 3.18 -0.79 -3.47
CA PRO A 79 1.75 -0.59 -3.24
C PRO A 79 1.38 -0.32 -1.77
N ASP A 80 2.24 -0.69 -0.84
CA ASP A 80 1.99 -0.58 0.60
C ASP A 80 3.30 -0.59 1.42
N GLU A 81 3.19 -0.35 2.72
CA GLU A 81 4.33 -0.39 3.66
C GLU A 81 5.04 -1.75 3.65
N ARG A 82 4.30 -2.86 3.55
CA ARG A 82 4.89 -4.20 3.58
C ARG A 82 5.78 -4.43 2.36
N ALA A 83 5.34 -4.00 1.19
CA ALA A 83 6.11 -4.04 -0.04
C ALA A 83 7.32 -3.12 0.03
N ALA A 84 7.17 -1.92 0.60
CA ALA A 84 8.29 -1.02 0.88
C ALA A 84 9.38 -1.70 1.73
N MET A 85 9.00 -2.29 2.87
CA MET A 85 9.96 -2.98 3.74
C MET A 85 10.56 -4.24 3.09
N SER A 86 9.80 -4.94 2.24
CA SER A 86 10.31 -6.06 1.45
C SER A 86 11.38 -5.59 0.45
N PHE A 87 11.11 -4.49 -0.26
CA PHE A 87 12.04 -3.87 -1.18
C PHE A 87 13.32 -3.40 -0.49
N LEU A 88 13.22 -2.77 0.69
CA LEU A 88 14.39 -2.41 1.50
C LEU A 88 15.27 -3.63 1.80
N ASN A 89 14.66 -4.73 2.24
CA ASN A 89 15.41 -5.94 2.56
C ASN A 89 16.06 -6.59 1.34
N GLU A 90 15.46 -6.40 0.16
CA GLU A 90 16.01 -6.88 -1.11
C GLU A 90 17.24 -6.08 -1.54
N VAL A 91 17.21 -4.74 -1.42
CA VAL A 91 18.23 -3.87 -2.01
C VAL A 91 19.31 -3.41 -1.04
N LYS A 92 19.07 -3.48 0.28
CA LYS A 92 20.07 -3.06 1.27
C LYS A 92 21.35 -3.87 1.13
N ASP A 93 22.48 -3.23 1.38
CA ASP A 93 23.78 -3.89 1.44
C ASP A 93 24.28 -3.92 2.89
N PRO A 94 24.40 -5.11 3.52
CA PRO A 94 24.94 -5.24 4.87
C PRO A 94 26.39 -4.77 5.03
N ARG A 95 27.13 -4.60 3.93
CA ARG A 95 28.52 -4.11 3.92
C ARG A 95 28.61 -2.59 3.78
N ALA A 96 27.51 -1.93 3.42
CA ALA A 96 27.46 -0.48 3.34
C ALA A 96 27.57 0.16 4.73
N THR A 97 28.03 1.40 4.77
CA THR A 97 28.08 2.17 6.02
C THR A 97 26.67 2.50 6.50
N HIS A 98 25.79 2.92 5.58
CA HIS A 98 24.40 3.24 5.85
C HIS A 98 23.53 2.86 4.64
N ASN A 99 22.29 2.44 4.90
CA ASN A 99 21.22 2.15 3.96
C ASN A 99 20.03 3.04 4.31
N CYS A 100 20.17 4.36 4.18
CA CYS A 100 19.13 5.32 4.52
C CYS A 100 17.98 5.23 3.51
N TRP A 101 16.75 5.49 3.91
CA TRP A 101 15.60 5.32 3.02
C TRP A 101 14.43 6.22 3.36
N ALA A 102 13.53 6.36 2.38
CA ALA A 102 12.20 6.91 2.57
C ALA A 102 11.20 6.24 1.63
N TYR A 103 9.93 6.20 2.02
CA TYR A 103 8.82 5.83 1.14
C TYR A 103 7.65 6.80 1.30
N LYS A 104 6.82 6.86 0.25
CA LYS A 104 5.49 7.48 0.26
C LYS A 104 4.51 6.53 -0.43
N VAL A 105 3.39 6.25 0.23
CA VAL A 105 2.29 5.40 -0.22
C VAL A 105 0.99 6.13 0.11
N GLY A 106 0.55 7.00 -0.78
CA GLY A 106 -0.56 7.91 -0.50
C GLY A 106 -0.24 8.80 0.70
N GLU A 107 -1.15 8.85 1.68
CA GLU A 107 -0.95 9.62 2.92
C GLU A 107 0.10 9.01 3.87
N GLN A 108 0.46 7.75 3.68
CA GLN A 108 1.46 7.08 4.51
C GLN A 108 2.87 7.38 4.01
N PHE A 109 3.74 7.79 4.92
CA PHE A 109 5.15 7.99 4.61
C PHE A 109 6.01 7.65 5.82
N ARG A 110 7.26 7.28 5.55
CA ARG A 110 8.28 7.10 6.58
C ARG A 110 9.66 7.29 5.98
N TYR A 111 10.59 7.73 6.80
CA TYR A 111 12.00 7.83 6.44
C TYR A 111 12.88 7.38 7.60
N ASN A 112 14.11 6.99 7.30
CA ASN A 112 15.09 6.50 8.26
C ASN A 112 16.51 6.89 7.85
N ASP A 113 17.29 7.37 8.81
CA ASP A 113 18.67 7.81 8.63
C ASP A 113 19.69 6.67 8.77
N ASP A 114 19.29 5.46 9.17
CA ASP A 114 20.13 4.26 9.33
C ASP A 114 21.48 4.51 10.04
N GLY A 115 21.46 5.28 11.13
CA GLY A 115 22.66 5.61 11.91
C GLY A 115 23.44 6.84 11.43
N GLU A 116 23.04 7.48 10.33
CA GLU A 116 23.47 8.85 10.04
C GLU A 116 22.95 9.82 11.12
N PRO A 117 23.55 11.01 11.27
CA PRO A 117 23.00 12.05 12.14
C PRO A 117 21.52 12.34 11.80
N SER A 118 20.71 12.55 12.85
CA SER A 118 19.26 12.69 12.70
C SER A 118 18.85 13.69 11.63
N SER A 119 17.92 13.27 10.77
CA SER A 119 17.34 14.03 9.66
C SER A 119 18.33 14.50 8.59
N THR A 120 19.53 13.90 8.52
CA THR A 120 20.52 14.26 7.49
C THR A 120 20.48 13.38 6.24
N ALA A 121 19.71 12.28 6.27
CA ALA A 121 19.62 11.34 5.15
C ALA A 121 18.17 11.01 4.78
N GLY A 122 17.41 10.36 5.67
CA GLY A 122 16.05 9.92 5.42
C GLY A 122 15.11 11.06 5.05
N LYS A 123 15.13 12.16 5.83
CA LYS A 123 14.30 13.33 5.57
C LYS A 123 14.61 13.98 4.21
N PRO A 124 15.88 14.23 3.84
CA PRO A 124 16.24 14.66 2.48
C PRO A 124 15.79 13.74 1.35
N ILE A 125 15.87 12.40 1.52
CA ILE A 125 15.35 11.43 0.54
C ILE A 125 13.83 11.60 0.40
N TYR A 126 13.11 11.73 1.52
CA TYR A 126 11.67 11.98 1.50
C TYR A 126 11.33 13.32 0.83
N SER A 127 12.09 14.39 1.09
CA SER A 127 11.91 15.66 0.39
C SER A 127 12.08 15.52 -1.12
N ALA A 128 13.03 14.70 -1.59
CA ALA A 128 13.20 14.40 -3.01
C ALA A 128 11.96 13.68 -3.61
N ILE A 129 11.38 12.71 -2.88
CA ILE A 129 10.13 12.06 -3.28
C ILE A 129 9.02 13.10 -3.44
N ILE A 130 8.81 13.96 -2.44
CA ILE A 130 7.76 14.99 -2.49
C ILE A 130 7.98 15.97 -3.65
N SER A 131 9.20 16.46 -3.84
CA SER A 131 9.52 17.37 -4.93
C SER A 131 9.38 16.74 -6.33
N SER A 132 9.48 15.41 -6.44
CA SER A 132 9.31 14.71 -7.72
C SER A 132 7.85 14.59 -8.17
N GLY A 133 6.88 14.71 -7.25
CA GLY A 133 5.46 14.46 -7.55
C GLY A 133 5.11 12.97 -7.75
N ILE A 134 6.04 12.07 -7.48
CA ILE A 134 5.87 10.61 -7.58
C ILE A 134 5.32 10.06 -6.26
N ASP A 135 4.33 9.18 -6.34
CA ASP A 135 3.71 8.47 -5.22
C ASP A 135 3.83 6.94 -5.38
N MET A 136 3.44 6.21 -4.34
CA MET A 136 3.55 4.74 -4.25
C MET A 136 4.98 4.31 -4.56
N VAL A 137 5.95 4.92 -3.89
CA VAL A 137 7.39 4.80 -4.21
C VAL A 137 8.23 4.65 -2.94
N MET A 138 9.26 3.82 -3.04
CA MET A 138 10.33 3.76 -2.06
C MET A 138 11.67 4.10 -2.71
N VAL A 139 12.50 4.84 -1.97
CA VAL A 139 13.88 5.15 -2.34
C VAL A 139 14.80 4.71 -1.20
N VAL A 140 15.80 3.91 -1.53
CA VAL A 140 16.90 3.51 -0.64
C VAL A 140 18.18 4.12 -1.18
N VAL A 141 18.93 4.83 -0.34
CA VAL A 141 20.25 5.37 -0.66
C VAL A 141 21.29 4.65 0.17
N ILE A 142 22.08 3.83 -0.51
CA ILE A 142 23.17 3.04 0.06
C ILE A 142 24.43 3.88 0.01
N ARG A 143 25.09 4.05 1.16
CA ARG A 143 26.31 4.85 1.29
C ARG A 143 27.48 3.99 1.73
N TYR A 144 28.60 4.15 1.04
CA TYR A 144 29.92 3.70 1.47
C TYR A 144 30.77 4.90 1.86
N PHE A 145 31.22 4.94 3.11
CA PHE A 145 32.03 6.05 3.62
C PHE A 145 33.42 6.07 2.97
N GLY A 146 33.80 7.23 2.44
CA GLY A 146 35.06 7.43 1.71
C GLY A 146 36.24 7.96 2.51
N GLY A 147 36.16 8.00 3.84
CA GLY A 147 37.21 8.57 4.70
C GLY A 147 37.12 10.09 4.90
N ILE A 148 36.31 10.81 4.13
CA ILE A 148 36.12 12.27 4.27
C ILE A 148 34.72 12.57 4.82
N LYS A 149 34.65 13.24 5.98
CA LYS A 149 33.37 13.67 6.56
C LYS A 149 32.72 14.77 5.71
N LEU A 150 31.42 14.63 5.44
CA LEU A 150 30.66 15.61 4.66
C LEU A 150 30.11 16.77 5.52
N GLY A 151 29.96 16.56 6.83
CA GLY A 151 29.21 17.45 7.73
C GLY A 151 27.71 17.41 7.45
N THR A 152 26.90 17.95 8.38
CA THR A 152 25.43 17.90 8.32
C THR A 152 24.86 18.42 6.99
N GLY A 153 25.26 19.62 6.57
CA GLY A 153 24.79 20.21 5.30
C GLY A 153 25.35 19.51 4.05
N GLY A 154 26.46 18.78 4.16
CA GLY A 154 26.97 17.95 3.08
C GLY A 154 26.16 16.67 2.91
N LEU A 155 25.80 16.02 4.02
CA LEU A 155 24.94 14.81 4.01
C LEU A 155 23.56 15.11 3.45
N VAL A 156 22.92 16.18 3.93
CA VAL A 156 21.59 16.61 3.45
C VAL A 156 21.59 16.79 1.93
N ARG A 157 22.59 17.48 1.39
CA ARG A 157 22.71 17.69 -0.07
C ARG A 157 23.06 16.41 -0.82
N ALA A 158 23.90 15.54 -0.27
CA ALA A 158 24.26 14.28 -0.91
C ALA A 158 23.05 13.34 -1.02
N TYR A 159 22.37 13.04 0.10
CA TYR A 159 21.22 12.14 0.12
C TYR A 159 20.04 12.67 -0.71
N GLY A 160 19.65 13.93 -0.49
CA GLY A 160 18.56 14.54 -1.24
C GLY A 160 18.88 14.72 -2.72
N GLY A 161 20.13 15.06 -3.06
CA GLY A 161 20.59 15.25 -4.43
C GLY A 161 20.59 13.94 -5.23
N VAL A 162 21.19 12.88 -4.69
CA VAL A 162 21.26 11.57 -5.38
C VAL A 162 19.86 10.93 -5.50
N ALA A 163 19.00 11.09 -4.49
CA ALA A 163 17.61 10.65 -4.57
C ALA A 163 16.82 11.43 -5.65
N SER A 164 16.94 12.77 -5.66
CA SER A 164 16.28 13.63 -6.66
C SER A 164 16.72 13.26 -8.08
N GLU A 165 18.02 13.05 -8.28
CA GLU A 165 18.57 12.67 -9.57
C GLU A 165 18.08 11.28 -10.03
N CYS A 166 17.99 10.32 -9.10
CA CYS A 166 17.44 9.00 -9.38
C CYS A 166 15.97 9.05 -9.84
N LEU A 167 15.18 9.95 -9.25
CA LEU A 167 13.75 10.09 -9.57
C LEU A 167 13.50 10.95 -10.81
N LYS A 168 14.31 11.97 -11.06
CA LYS A 168 14.13 12.94 -12.15
C LYS A 168 14.11 12.28 -13.53
N ASP A 169 15.02 11.33 -13.76
CA ASP A 169 15.18 10.68 -15.06
C ASP A 169 14.47 9.32 -15.12
N ALA A 170 13.65 9.00 -14.11
CA ALA A 170 13.00 7.70 -14.02
C ALA A 170 11.77 7.62 -14.94
N PRO A 171 11.57 6.49 -15.67
CA PRO A 171 10.33 6.24 -16.39
C PRO A 171 9.14 6.19 -15.43
N THR A 172 8.14 7.03 -15.67
CA THR A 172 6.93 7.13 -14.86
C THR A 172 5.67 6.81 -15.65
N CYS A 173 4.60 6.44 -14.93
CA CYS A 173 3.27 6.28 -15.50
C CYS A 173 2.21 6.89 -14.58
N LEU A 174 1.13 7.39 -15.18
CA LEU A 174 -0.06 7.82 -14.46
C LEU A 174 -0.94 6.60 -14.16
N VAL A 175 -1.20 6.35 -12.88
CA VAL A 175 -2.14 5.34 -12.42
C VAL A 175 -3.47 6.00 -12.13
N LYS A 176 -4.51 5.51 -12.81
CA LYS A 176 -5.90 5.86 -12.53
C LYS A 176 -6.55 4.74 -11.74
N PRO A 177 -6.94 4.98 -10.46
CA PRO A 177 -7.57 3.97 -9.64
C PRO A 177 -8.82 3.41 -10.31
N LYS A 178 -9.00 2.09 -10.21
CA LYS A 178 -10.18 1.39 -10.70
C LYS A 178 -10.93 0.78 -9.53
N ALA A 179 -12.24 0.88 -9.53
CA ALA A 179 -13.10 0.17 -8.59
C ALA A 179 -13.70 -1.06 -9.26
N ARG A 180 -13.98 -2.09 -8.45
CA ARG A 180 -14.91 -3.14 -8.85
C ARG A 180 -16.32 -2.66 -8.53
N VAL A 181 -17.23 -2.80 -9.47
CA VAL A 181 -18.62 -2.40 -9.35
C VAL A 181 -19.50 -3.55 -9.83
N GLY A 182 -20.60 -3.77 -9.13
CA GLY A 182 -21.66 -4.69 -9.53
C GLY A 182 -22.90 -3.94 -9.96
N MET A 183 -23.77 -4.58 -10.75
CA MET A 183 -25.13 -4.12 -10.96
C MET A 183 -26.05 -5.31 -11.22
N GLU A 184 -27.26 -5.24 -10.67
CA GLU A 184 -28.30 -6.22 -10.97
C GLU A 184 -29.04 -5.74 -12.23
N VAL A 185 -28.87 -6.48 -13.32
CA VAL A 185 -29.32 -6.09 -14.66
C VAL A 185 -30.40 -7.04 -15.13
N PRO A 186 -31.57 -6.53 -15.49
CA PRO A 186 -32.59 -7.35 -16.12
C PRO A 186 -32.21 -7.81 -17.52
N PHE A 187 -32.60 -9.02 -17.92
CA PHE A 187 -32.15 -9.63 -19.18
C PHE A 187 -32.47 -8.79 -20.44
N ASP A 188 -33.61 -8.12 -20.45
CA ASP A 188 -34.06 -7.24 -21.53
C ASP A 188 -33.16 -5.98 -21.69
N LEU A 189 -32.50 -5.54 -20.63
CA LEU A 189 -31.63 -4.36 -20.62
C LEU A 189 -30.14 -4.71 -20.73
N LEU A 190 -29.79 -5.99 -20.73
CA LEU A 190 -28.41 -6.46 -20.71
C LEU A 190 -27.59 -5.90 -21.88
N GLY A 191 -28.16 -5.89 -23.10
CA GLY A 191 -27.48 -5.34 -24.28
C GLY A 191 -27.18 -3.85 -24.16
N THR A 192 -28.13 -3.07 -23.63
CA THR A 192 -27.97 -1.62 -23.41
C THR A 192 -26.89 -1.34 -22.37
N VAL A 193 -26.89 -2.08 -21.27
CA VAL A 193 -25.86 -1.97 -20.23
C VAL A 193 -24.48 -2.30 -20.79
N TYR A 194 -24.35 -3.39 -21.55
CA TYR A 194 -23.08 -3.78 -22.17
C TYR A 194 -22.51 -2.70 -23.09
N ASN A 195 -23.36 -2.02 -23.85
CA ASN A 195 -22.95 -0.90 -24.69
C ASN A 195 -22.36 0.25 -23.84
N GLN A 196 -23.03 0.62 -22.74
CA GLN A 196 -22.51 1.64 -21.83
C GLN A 196 -21.19 1.20 -21.18
N LEU A 197 -21.09 -0.05 -20.71
CA LEU A 197 -19.85 -0.57 -20.14
C LEU A 197 -18.68 -0.50 -21.13
N GLN A 198 -18.91 -0.81 -22.41
CA GLN A 198 -17.90 -0.67 -23.45
C GLN A 198 -17.52 0.80 -23.70
N HIS A 199 -18.50 1.69 -23.77
CA HIS A 199 -18.27 3.14 -23.97
C HIS A 199 -17.40 3.74 -22.87
N PHE A 200 -17.58 3.30 -21.62
CA PHE A 200 -16.78 3.77 -20.47
C PHE A 200 -15.48 2.99 -20.26
N HIS A 201 -15.13 2.07 -21.17
CA HIS A 201 -13.95 1.21 -21.10
C HIS A 201 -13.91 0.36 -19.81
N ALA A 202 -15.04 -0.21 -19.43
CA ALA A 202 -15.08 -1.18 -18.34
C ALA A 202 -14.30 -2.45 -18.70
N GLU A 203 -13.63 -3.01 -17.70
CA GLU A 203 -12.76 -4.18 -17.80
C GLU A 203 -13.28 -5.32 -16.94
N ASP A 204 -12.77 -6.55 -17.14
CA ASP A 204 -13.11 -7.74 -16.36
C ASP A 204 -14.62 -7.95 -16.18
N ILE A 205 -15.41 -7.68 -17.22
CA ILE A 205 -16.87 -7.80 -17.17
C ILE A 205 -17.26 -9.27 -17.04
N LYS A 206 -17.96 -9.61 -15.97
CA LYS A 206 -18.44 -10.97 -15.63
C LYS A 206 -19.93 -10.95 -15.37
N GLN A 207 -20.59 -12.04 -15.71
CA GLN A 207 -22.01 -12.25 -15.48
C GLN A 207 -22.19 -13.41 -14.51
N ASP A 208 -23.06 -13.22 -13.52
CA ASP A 208 -23.50 -14.23 -12.58
C ASP A 208 -25.03 -14.36 -12.68
N TYR A 209 -25.46 -15.50 -13.21
CA TYR A 209 -26.87 -15.85 -13.43
C TYR A 209 -27.49 -16.57 -12.23
N ASP A 210 -26.67 -17.07 -11.29
CA ASP A 210 -27.13 -17.90 -10.18
C ASP A 210 -27.53 -17.02 -8.97
N THR A 211 -26.88 -15.86 -8.82
CA THR A 211 -27.09 -14.94 -7.70
C THR A 211 -28.13 -13.85 -7.99
N GLY A 212 -28.64 -13.77 -9.23
CA GLY A 212 -29.69 -12.83 -9.64
C GLY A 212 -31.07 -13.19 -9.09
N LYS A 213 -31.96 -12.20 -8.99
CA LYS A 213 -33.40 -12.45 -8.81
C LYS A 213 -33.98 -12.99 -10.12
N ASP A 214 -35.20 -13.53 -10.07
CA ASP A 214 -35.89 -13.99 -11.27
C ASP A 214 -35.93 -12.90 -12.35
N GLY A 215 -35.38 -13.21 -13.53
CA GLY A 215 -35.32 -12.31 -14.67
C GLY A 215 -34.17 -11.29 -14.66
N THR A 216 -33.22 -11.39 -13.72
CA THR A 216 -32.03 -10.54 -13.63
C THR A 216 -30.72 -11.35 -13.65
N VAL A 217 -29.63 -10.67 -13.96
CA VAL A 217 -28.25 -11.16 -13.92
C VAL A 217 -27.39 -10.14 -13.20
N VAL A 218 -26.47 -10.60 -12.35
CA VAL A 218 -25.51 -9.71 -11.71
C VAL A 218 -24.32 -9.52 -12.67
N VAL A 219 -24.06 -8.28 -13.06
CA VAL A 219 -22.92 -7.91 -13.89
C VAL A 219 -21.87 -7.25 -13.02
N MET A 220 -20.69 -7.86 -12.92
CA MET A 220 -19.53 -7.35 -12.20
C MET A 220 -18.48 -6.85 -13.18
N PHE A 221 -17.89 -5.69 -12.95
CA PHE A 221 -16.89 -5.11 -13.83
C PHE A 221 -15.92 -4.21 -13.06
N LYS A 222 -14.84 -3.80 -13.71
CA LYS A 222 -13.91 -2.76 -13.24
C LYS A 222 -14.03 -1.52 -14.09
N VAL A 223 -14.00 -0.35 -13.48
CA VAL A 223 -13.98 0.93 -14.18
C VAL A 223 -13.13 1.93 -13.40
N GLU A 224 -12.56 2.93 -14.09
CA GLU A 224 -11.90 4.06 -13.43
C GLU A 224 -12.84 4.69 -12.39
N TYR A 225 -12.32 4.96 -11.19
CA TYR A 225 -13.13 5.42 -10.05
C TYR A 225 -13.92 6.68 -10.38
N GLU A 226 -13.30 7.64 -11.08
CA GLU A 226 -13.91 8.90 -11.49
C GLU A 226 -15.05 8.73 -12.50
N LYS A 227 -15.13 7.59 -13.20
CA LYS A 227 -16.15 7.32 -14.22
C LYS A 227 -17.40 6.63 -13.65
N ILE A 228 -17.38 6.17 -12.40
CA ILE A 228 -18.46 5.37 -11.81
C ILE A 228 -19.79 6.14 -11.85
N GLU A 229 -19.78 7.41 -11.43
CA GLU A 229 -21.00 8.22 -11.38
C GLU A 229 -21.55 8.50 -12.78
N SER A 230 -20.69 8.93 -13.71
CA SER A 230 -21.09 9.18 -15.09
C SER A 230 -21.61 7.92 -15.80
N LEU A 231 -20.99 6.77 -15.55
CA LEU A 231 -21.47 5.48 -16.04
C LEU A 231 -22.84 5.15 -15.47
N GLY A 232 -23.04 5.32 -14.16
CA GLY A 232 -24.34 5.10 -13.52
C GLY A 232 -25.44 5.99 -14.12
N ASN A 233 -25.14 7.26 -14.36
CA ASN A 233 -26.06 8.20 -15.00
C ASN A 233 -26.36 7.84 -16.46
N ALA A 234 -25.35 7.41 -17.23
CA ALA A 234 -25.53 6.99 -18.61
C ALA A 234 -26.36 5.69 -18.71
N VAL A 235 -26.10 4.71 -17.85
CA VAL A 235 -26.90 3.48 -17.75
C VAL A 235 -28.36 3.81 -17.41
N ASN A 236 -28.59 4.66 -16.41
CA ASN A 236 -29.95 5.04 -16.01
C ASN A 236 -30.69 5.86 -17.07
N SER A 237 -29.99 6.66 -17.86
CA SER A 237 -30.59 7.45 -18.95
C SER A 237 -30.92 6.58 -20.18
N ALA A 238 -30.14 5.51 -20.40
CA ALA A 238 -30.34 4.60 -21.53
C ALA A 238 -31.36 3.48 -21.23
N CYS A 239 -31.64 3.21 -19.96
CA CYS A 239 -32.57 2.17 -19.53
C CYS A 239 -33.96 2.73 -19.21
N SER A 240 -35.01 1.95 -19.48
CA SER A 240 -36.40 2.30 -19.15
C SER A 240 -36.70 2.28 -17.64
N ARG A 241 -35.77 1.78 -16.83
CA ARG A 241 -35.85 1.69 -15.37
C ARG A 241 -34.48 1.95 -14.75
N LYS A 242 -34.49 2.43 -13.50
CA LYS A 242 -33.29 2.70 -12.70
C LYS A 242 -32.58 1.38 -12.38
N ILE A 243 -31.27 1.33 -12.65
CA ILE A 243 -30.36 0.25 -12.28
C ILE A 243 -29.43 0.83 -11.20
N GLU A 244 -29.38 0.16 -10.05
CA GLU A 244 -28.52 0.57 -8.94
C GLU A 244 -27.16 -0.13 -9.02
N LEU A 245 -26.10 0.66 -8.78
CA LEU A 245 -24.75 0.13 -8.67
C LEU A 245 -24.57 -0.49 -7.28
N LEU A 246 -24.08 -1.71 -7.25
CA LEU A 246 -23.65 -2.44 -6.06
C LEU A 246 -22.16 -2.13 -5.85
N GLN A 247 -21.81 -1.49 -4.73
CA GLN A 247 -20.42 -1.20 -4.33
C GLN A 247 -19.89 -2.26 -3.37
#